data_AF-A0A1V9Z9S1-F1
#
_entry.id   AF-A0A1V9Z9S1-F1
#
_cell.length_a   1.000
_cell.length_b   1.000
_cell.length_c   1.000
_cell.angle_alpha   90.00
_cell.angle_beta   90.00
_cell.angle_gamma   90.00
#
_symmetry.space_group_name_H-M   'P 1'
#
loop_
_entity.id
_entity.type
_entity.pdbx_description
1 polymer ?
#
loop_
_entity_poly.entity_id
_entity_poly.type
_entity_poly.pdbx_seq_one_letter_code
_entity_poly.pdbx_strand_id
1 'polypeptide(L)'
;MSTAKPLGENGLPRIRSTKPQLFVTAILVTVPALMGYAIAYYGIYLRGPVATYDARIAALERADLHWACAAVVVLGRLVAFVNGYPMAHKGRIVLPRSGNLRVNPYFYKTIGVGATENLVALVEDGVIGQYNRANRSLHHMIENYGAVLAGLVLGAKVFPYDIFVITAAFGVGRVLHQVGYTWGFGGHAVGFYIATLAANALEGLHLIVVLKIAGYV
;
A
#
# COMPACT_ATOMS: atom_id res chain seq x y z
N MET A 1 12.28 8.11 -38.85
CA MET A 1 11.82 7.51 -37.57
C MET A 1 10.53 8.18 -37.17
N SER A 2 9.42 7.44 -37.08
CA SER A 2 8.09 7.99 -36.82
C SER A 2 7.99 8.57 -35.40
N THR A 3 7.72 9.88 -35.35
CA THR A 3 7.47 10.75 -34.19
C THR A 3 6.07 10.51 -33.62
N ALA A 4 5.71 9.26 -33.35
CA ALA A 4 4.38 8.95 -32.82
C ALA A 4 4.17 9.72 -31.50
N LYS A 5 3.27 10.71 -31.54
CA LYS A 5 2.97 11.56 -30.40
C LYS A 5 2.54 10.66 -29.23
N PRO A 6 3.13 10.85 -28.04
CA PRO A 6 2.84 10.00 -26.88
C PRO A 6 1.41 10.14 -26.35
N LEU A 7 0.72 11.20 -26.79
CA LEU A 7 -0.65 11.53 -26.47
C LEU A 7 -1.58 11.22 -27.65
N GLY A 8 -2.84 10.94 -27.34
CA GLY A 8 -3.95 10.92 -28.28
C GLY A 8 -4.35 12.34 -28.71
N GLU A 9 -5.32 12.43 -29.61
CA GLU A 9 -5.83 13.71 -30.13
C GLU A 9 -6.47 14.58 -29.05
N ASN A 10 -6.99 13.95 -28.00
CA ASN A 10 -7.58 14.62 -26.83
C ASN A 10 -6.55 15.02 -25.75
N GLY A 11 -5.25 14.92 -26.03
CA GLY A 11 -4.18 15.25 -25.07
C GLY A 11 -3.99 14.20 -23.95
N LEU A 12 -4.78 13.13 -23.91
CA LEU A 12 -4.63 12.04 -22.94
C LEU A 12 -3.66 10.96 -23.45
N PRO A 13 -3.05 10.15 -22.57
CA PRO A 13 -2.19 9.05 -23.01
C PRO A 13 -2.95 8.03 -23.86
N ARG A 14 -2.28 7.51 -24.89
CA ARG A 14 -2.83 6.41 -25.70
C ARG A 14 -2.91 5.13 -24.88
N ILE A 15 -4.04 4.43 -24.96
CA ILE A 15 -4.26 3.17 -24.26
C ILE A 15 -3.60 2.04 -25.06
N ARG A 16 -2.69 1.29 -24.43
CA ARG A 16 -2.03 0.11 -25.03
C ARG A 16 -2.77 -1.20 -24.80
N SER A 17 -3.46 -1.30 -23.66
CA SER A 17 -4.15 -2.52 -23.23
C SER A 17 -5.31 -2.15 -22.30
N THR A 18 -6.37 -2.94 -22.35
CA THR A 18 -7.51 -2.85 -21.42
C THR A 18 -7.25 -3.61 -20.12
N LYS A 19 -6.49 -4.71 -20.17
CA LYS A 19 -6.22 -5.58 -19.01
C LYS A 19 -5.02 -5.10 -18.19
N PRO A 20 -5.12 -5.00 -16.85
CA PRO A 20 -4.01 -4.63 -15.97
C PRO A 20 -2.88 -5.67 -16.03
N GLN A 21 -1.64 -5.20 -15.96
CA GLN A 21 -0.45 -6.04 -16.02
C GLN A 21 -0.08 -6.56 -14.62
N LEU A 22 -0.96 -7.36 -14.00
CA LEU A 22 -0.80 -7.82 -12.62
C LEU A 22 0.48 -8.64 -12.40
N PHE A 23 0.94 -9.37 -13.43
CA PHE A 23 2.20 -10.12 -13.36
C PHE A 23 3.41 -9.20 -13.11
N VAL A 24 3.41 -7.97 -13.64
CA VAL A 24 4.50 -7.01 -13.42
C VAL A 24 4.53 -6.60 -11.95
N THR A 25 3.36 -6.31 -11.37
CA THR A 25 3.25 -6.03 -9.93
C THR A 25 3.69 -7.23 -9.10
N ALA A 26 3.29 -8.45 -9.46
CA ALA A 26 3.73 -9.66 -8.76
C ALA A 26 5.25 -9.82 -8.76
N ILE A 27 5.92 -9.59 -9.91
CA ILE A 27 7.38 -9.62 -10.01
C ILE A 27 8.01 -8.53 -9.14
N LEU A 28 7.54 -7.28 -9.27
CA LEU A 28 8.07 -6.13 -8.54
C LEU A 28 7.95 -6.29 -7.01
N VAL A 29 6.92 -6.97 -6.53
CA VAL A 29 6.71 -7.17 -5.09
C VAL A 29 7.44 -8.42 -4.58
N THR A 30 7.44 -9.50 -5.36
CA THR A 30 7.91 -10.82 -4.90
C THR A 30 9.41 -10.98 -5.07
N VAL A 31 9.99 -10.59 -6.20
CA VAL A 31 11.42 -10.80 -6.45
C VAL A 31 12.30 -10.03 -5.45
N PRO A 32 12.07 -8.72 -5.19
CA PRO A 32 12.82 -8.03 -4.15
C PRO A 32 12.60 -8.61 -2.75
N ALA A 33 11.41 -9.16 -2.46
CA ALA A 33 11.14 -9.85 -1.20
C ALA A 33 12.05 -11.07 -1.02
N LEU A 34 12.05 -11.96 -2.01
CA LEU A 34 12.83 -13.19 -1.99
C LEU A 34 14.32 -12.88 -1.93
N MET A 35 14.80 -11.89 -2.68
CA MET A 35 16.19 -11.43 -2.60
C MET A 35 16.51 -10.89 -1.21
N GLY A 36 15.63 -10.06 -0.63
CA GLY A 36 15.80 -9.53 0.73
C GLY A 36 15.86 -10.64 1.78
N TYR A 37 14.98 -11.64 1.70
CA TYR A 37 14.99 -12.79 2.62
C TYR A 37 16.24 -13.66 2.43
N ALA A 38 16.67 -13.88 1.19
CA ALA A 38 17.90 -14.62 0.91
C ALA A 38 19.13 -13.90 1.49
N ILE A 39 19.22 -12.58 1.32
CA ILE A 39 20.30 -11.77 1.91
C ILE A 39 20.23 -11.83 3.44
N ALA A 40 19.05 -11.66 4.04
CA ALA A 40 18.90 -11.72 5.49
C ALA A 40 19.31 -13.07 6.08
N TYR A 41 18.87 -14.18 5.46
CA TYR A 41 19.15 -15.52 5.96
C TYR A 41 20.58 -15.98 5.65
N TYR A 42 20.96 -16.05 4.37
CA TYR A 42 22.24 -16.59 3.94
C TYR A 42 23.40 -15.60 4.08
N GLY A 43 23.12 -14.30 3.96
CA GLY A 43 24.13 -13.24 4.02
C GLY A 43 24.40 -12.73 5.43
N ILE A 44 23.37 -12.63 6.27
CA ILE A 44 23.48 -11.99 7.59
C ILE A 44 23.38 -13.01 8.72
N TYR A 45 22.29 -13.79 8.79
CA TYR A 45 22.05 -14.69 9.91
C TYR A 45 23.09 -15.82 9.96
N LEU A 46 23.20 -16.63 8.91
CA LEU A 46 24.10 -17.79 8.89
C LEU A 46 25.60 -17.45 8.92
N ARG A 47 25.98 -16.23 8.54
CA ARG A 47 27.38 -15.78 8.50
C ARG A 47 27.78 -14.95 9.72
N GLY A 48 26.82 -14.53 10.53
CA GLY A 48 27.05 -13.70 11.71
C GLY A 48 27.27 -14.53 12.99
N PRO A 49 27.31 -13.87 14.16
CA PRO A 49 27.36 -14.53 15.46
C PRO A 49 25.99 -15.17 15.79
N VAL A 50 25.68 -16.32 15.16
CA VAL A 50 24.39 -17.02 15.25
C VAL A 50 23.95 -17.21 16.70
N ALA A 51 24.85 -17.67 17.59
CA ALA A 51 24.52 -17.86 19.01
C ALA A 51 24.02 -16.58 19.70
N THR A 52 24.58 -15.42 19.34
CA THR A 52 24.13 -14.10 19.86
C THR A 52 22.77 -13.72 19.27
N TYR A 53 22.53 -14.03 17.99
CA TYR A 53 21.23 -13.79 17.36
C TYR A 53 20.15 -14.67 17.99
N ASP A 54 20.42 -15.96 18.19
CA ASP A 54 19.49 -16.92 18.78
C ASP A 54 19.13 -16.54 20.22
N ALA A 55 20.12 -16.12 21.02
CA ALA A 55 19.86 -15.61 22.37
C ALA A 55 18.92 -14.40 22.37
N ARG A 56 19.05 -13.49 21.39
CA ARG A 56 18.16 -12.32 21.22
C ARG A 56 16.78 -12.72 20.72
N ILE A 57 16.70 -13.66 19.77
CA ILE A 57 15.42 -14.20 19.28
C ILE A 57 14.66 -14.88 20.42
N ALA A 58 15.33 -15.70 21.23
CA ALA A 58 14.73 -16.33 22.41
C ALA A 58 14.29 -15.30 23.48
N ALA A 59 14.95 -14.14 23.58
CA ALA A 59 14.50 -13.05 24.43
C ALA A 59 13.22 -12.39 23.89
N LEU A 60 13.10 -12.22 22.57
CA LEU A 60 11.87 -11.71 21.94
C LEU A 60 10.72 -12.71 22.06
N GLU A 61 10.99 -14.00 21.90
CA GLU A 61 10.01 -15.07 22.08
C GLU A 61 9.44 -15.07 23.50
N ARG A 62 10.30 -15.01 24.53
CA ARG A 62 9.86 -14.94 25.94
C ARG A 62 9.03 -13.70 26.28
N ALA A 63 9.14 -12.64 25.47
CA ALA A 63 8.36 -11.42 25.60
C ALA A 63 7.20 -11.35 24.59
N ASP A 64 6.91 -12.44 23.87
CA ASP A 64 5.93 -12.53 22.78
C ASP A 64 6.13 -11.55 21.62
N LEU A 65 7.26 -10.83 21.56
CA LEU A 65 7.56 -9.81 20.57
C LEU A 65 7.87 -10.38 19.17
N HIS A 66 7.97 -11.71 19.02
CA HIS A 66 8.02 -12.35 17.72
C HIS A 66 6.77 -12.06 16.88
N TRP A 67 5.61 -11.85 17.51
CA TRP A 67 4.40 -11.37 16.85
C TRP A 67 4.55 -9.95 16.28
N ALA A 68 5.26 -9.08 16.98
CA ALA A 68 5.60 -7.75 16.47
C ALA A 68 6.47 -7.85 15.21
N CYS A 69 7.45 -8.77 15.21
CA CYS A 69 8.26 -9.05 14.02
C CYS A 69 7.39 -9.56 12.85
N ALA A 70 6.45 -10.48 13.12
CA ALA A 70 5.51 -10.96 12.11
C ALA A 70 4.61 -9.82 11.57
N ALA A 71 4.14 -8.92 12.44
CA ALA A 71 3.35 -7.75 12.06
C ALA A 71 4.12 -6.82 11.12
N VAL A 72 5.41 -6.57 11.40
CA VAL A 72 6.29 -5.78 10.52
C VAL A 72 6.43 -6.43 9.15
N VAL A 73 6.56 -7.76 9.07
CA VAL A 73 6.62 -8.47 7.79
C VAL A 73 5.32 -8.31 7.00
N VAL A 74 4.17 -8.53 7.64
CA VAL A 74 2.84 -8.37 7.02
C VAL A 74 2.65 -6.95 6.50
N LEU A 75 2.95 -5.95 7.35
CA LEU A 75 2.83 -4.54 7.01
C LEU A 75 3.77 -4.15 5.86
N GLY A 76 5.02 -4.62 5.89
CA GLY A 76 5.97 -4.41 4.81
C GLY A 76 5.52 -5.02 3.48
N ARG A 77 4.92 -6.23 3.49
CA ARG A 77 4.33 -6.84 2.29
C ARG A 77 3.12 -6.07 1.78
N LEU A 78 2.27 -5.59 2.68
CA LEU A 78 1.14 -4.72 2.34
C LEU A 78 1.60 -3.44 1.65
N VAL A 79 2.56 -2.72 2.24
CA VAL A 79 3.09 -1.47 1.68
C VAL A 79 3.69 -1.71 0.29
N ALA A 80 4.46 -2.80 0.13
CA ALA A 80 5.01 -3.18 -1.17
C ALA A 80 3.90 -3.46 -2.20
N PHE A 81 2.84 -4.19 -1.82
CA PHE A 81 1.69 -4.44 -2.69
C PHE A 81 0.98 -3.15 -3.10
N VAL A 82 0.60 -2.31 -2.14
CA VAL A 82 -0.14 -1.06 -2.39
C VAL A 82 0.68 -0.12 -3.26
N ASN A 83 2.00 -0.02 -3.02
CA ASN A 83 2.91 0.78 -3.83
C ASN A 83 3.11 0.21 -5.25
N GLY A 84 3.17 -1.12 -5.38
CA GLY A 84 3.33 -1.81 -6.66
C GLY A 84 2.05 -1.89 -7.49
N TYR A 85 0.87 -1.79 -6.88
CA TYR A 85 -0.40 -2.01 -7.56
C TYR A 85 -0.70 -0.99 -8.68
N PRO A 86 -0.50 0.34 -8.50
CA PRO A 86 -0.65 1.30 -9.58
C PRO A 86 0.22 0.98 -10.81
N MET A 87 1.35 0.28 -10.66
CA MET A 87 2.21 -0.10 -11.78
C MET A 87 1.53 -1.05 -12.77
N ALA A 88 0.66 -1.95 -12.31
CA ALA A 88 -0.14 -2.81 -13.18
C ALA A 88 -1.06 -1.99 -14.10
N HIS A 89 -1.53 -0.84 -13.63
CA HIS A 89 -2.37 0.08 -14.40
C HIS A 89 -1.53 1.04 -15.25
N LYS A 90 -0.37 1.47 -14.75
CA LYS A 90 0.58 2.38 -15.41
C LYS A 90 1.06 1.86 -16.75
N GLY A 91 1.41 0.58 -16.84
CA GLY A 91 1.94 -0.05 -18.06
C GLY A 91 1.00 0.01 -19.28
N ARG A 92 -0.27 0.37 -19.05
CA ARG A 92 -1.31 0.52 -20.09
C ARG A 92 -1.39 1.92 -20.68
N ILE A 93 -0.86 2.94 -20.00
CA ILE A 93 -1.05 4.36 -20.36
C ILE A 93 0.26 5.15 -20.38
N VAL A 94 1.27 4.78 -19.59
CA VAL A 94 2.59 5.43 -19.61
C VAL A 94 3.57 4.55 -20.37
N LEU A 95 3.74 4.83 -21.67
CA LEU A 95 4.58 4.05 -22.58
C LEU A 95 6.06 4.42 -22.43
N PRO A 96 7.00 3.54 -22.85
CA PRO A 96 8.45 3.81 -22.77
C PRO A 96 8.90 5.10 -23.48
N ARG A 97 8.11 5.63 -24.41
CA ARG A 97 8.39 6.87 -25.16
C ARG A 97 7.37 7.97 -24.88
N SER A 98 6.68 7.90 -23.73
CA SER A 98 5.65 8.87 -23.37
C SER A 98 6.16 10.24 -22.93
N GLY A 99 7.48 10.50 -22.98
CA GLY A 99 8.06 11.70 -22.39
C GLY A 99 7.92 11.72 -20.87
N ASN A 100 7.73 12.91 -20.30
CA ASN A 100 7.74 13.11 -18.84
C ASN A 100 6.39 12.91 -18.14
N LEU A 101 5.46 12.14 -18.73
CA LEU A 101 4.17 11.77 -18.12
C LEU A 101 4.30 10.98 -16.81
N ARG A 102 5.53 10.69 -16.37
CA ARG A 102 5.84 9.96 -15.13
C ARG A 102 5.85 10.86 -13.89
N VAL A 103 5.96 12.18 -14.05
CA VAL A 103 6.09 13.12 -12.90
C VAL A 103 4.78 13.34 -12.19
N ASN A 104 3.66 13.34 -12.93
CA ASN A 104 2.33 13.44 -12.34
C ASN A 104 1.66 12.06 -12.32
N PRO A 105 1.34 11.48 -11.15
CA PRO A 105 0.65 10.20 -11.06
C PRO A 105 -0.85 10.31 -11.41
N TYR A 106 -1.35 11.51 -11.71
CA TYR A 106 -2.74 11.75 -12.07
C TYR A 106 -2.88 12.39 -13.46
N PHE A 107 -3.92 11.98 -14.17
CA PHE A 107 -4.32 12.57 -15.46
C PHE A 107 -5.62 13.36 -15.31
N TYR A 108 -5.65 14.53 -15.91
CA TYR A 108 -6.76 15.47 -15.84
C TYR A 108 -7.28 15.79 -17.25
N LYS A 109 -8.54 16.21 -17.35
CA LYS A 109 -9.18 16.71 -18.58
C LYS A 109 -9.99 17.98 -18.28
N THR A 110 -10.15 18.83 -19.28
CA THR A 110 -11.17 19.89 -19.26
C THR A 110 -12.55 19.26 -19.48
N ILE A 111 -13.60 19.75 -18.80
CA ILE A 111 -14.95 19.19 -18.91
C ILE A 111 -15.85 20.08 -19.77
N GLY A 112 -16.17 19.65 -21.00
CA GLY A 112 -17.24 20.22 -21.84
C GLY A 112 -16.77 21.01 -23.07
N VAL A 113 -17.63 21.11 -24.09
CA VAL A 113 -17.46 22.08 -25.19
C VAL A 113 -17.94 23.43 -24.66
N GLY A 114 -17.06 24.44 -24.61
CA GLY A 114 -17.39 25.73 -23.98
C GLY A 114 -17.34 25.72 -22.45
N ALA A 115 -16.66 24.73 -21.85
CA ALA A 115 -16.28 24.78 -20.44
C ALA A 115 -15.59 26.12 -20.14
N THR A 116 -15.91 26.76 -19.02
CA THR A 116 -15.07 27.87 -18.54
C THR A 116 -13.63 27.37 -18.49
N GLU A 117 -12.67 28.15 -18.99
CA GLU A 117 -11.23 27.81 -19.08
C GLU A 117 -10.63 27.30 -17.76
N ASN A 118 -11.37 27.43 -16.66
CA ASN A 118 -10.93 27.21 -15.29
C ASN A 118 -11.36 25.85 -14.68
N LEU A 119 -12.13 25.00 -15.37
CA LEU A 119 -12.52 23.69 -14.80
C LEU A 119 -11.70 22.53 -15.38
N VAL A 120 -10.67 22.15 -14.63
CA VAL A 120 -9.84 20.96 -14.86
C VAL A 120 -10.20 19.89 -13.83
N ALA A 121 -10.64 18.72 -14.30
CA ALA A 121 -11.08 17.64 -13.43
C ALA A 121 -10.26 16.37 -13.63
N LEU A 122 -10.20 15.55 -12.59
CA LEU A 122 -9.56 14.24 -12.64
C LEU A 122 -10.28 13.34 -13.64
N VAL A 123 -9.54 12.62 -14.47
CA VAL A 123 -10.16 11.60 -15.33
C VAL A 123 -10.57 10.42 -14.46
N GLU A 124 -11.88 10.18 -14.33
CA GLU A 124 -12.41 9.07 -13.55
C GLU A 124 -12.80 7.85 -14.39
N ASP A 125 -12.96 7.99 -15.70
CA ASP A 125 -13.46 6.89 -16.52
C ASP A 125 -12.37 6.03 -17.16
N GLY A 126 -12.73 4.79 -17.47
CA GLY A 126 -11.93 3.88 -18.27
C GLY A 126 -10.56 3.53 -17.67
N VAL A 127 -9.61 3.20 -18.54
CA VAL A 127 -8.27 2.71 -18.16
C VAL A 127 -7.47 3.76 -17.39
N ILE A 128 -7.61 5.04 -17.76
CA ILE A 128 -6.96 6.17 -17.09
C ILE A 128 -7.58 6.37 -15.70
N GLY A 129 -8.91 6.34 -15.60
CA GLY A 129 -9.63 6.40 -14.34
C GLY A 129 -9.19 5.33 -13.34
N GLN A 130 -9.02 4.09 -13.81
CA GLN A 130 -8.48 3.01 -12.97
C GLN A 130 -7.08 3.32 -12.43
N TYR A 131 -6.19 3.92 -13.22
CA TYR A 131 -4.85 4.31 -12.76
C TYR A 131 -4.90 5.45 -11.75
N ASN A 132 -5.68 6.51 -12.04
CA ASN A 132 -5.89 7.62 -11.11
C ASN A 132 -6.44 7.12 -9.76
N ARG A 133 -7.45 6.25 -9.81
CA ARG A 133 -8.04 5.60 -8.63
C ARG A 133 -7.04 4.73 -7.87
N ALA A 134 -6.21 3.94 -8.56
CA ALA A 134 -5.15 3.19 -7.91
C ALA A 134 -4.17 4.10 -7.15
N ASN A 135 -3.76 5.22 -7.74
CA ASN A 135 -2.90 6.20 -7.07
C ASN A 135 -3.60 6.92 -5.90
N ARG A 136 -4.89 7.25 -6.04
CA ARG A 136 -5.66 7.87 -4.94
C ARG A 136 -5.75 6.93 -3.73
N SER A 137 -6.01 5.64 -3.96
CA SER A 137 -6.01 4.66 -2.87
C SER A 137 -4.64 4.54 -2.19
N LEU A 138 -3.54 4.59 -2.96
CA LEU A 138 -2.18 4.62 -2.41
C LEU A 138 -1.97 5.86 -1.53
N HIS A 139 -2.35 7.05 -2.01
CA HIS A 139 -2.24 8.29 -1.23
C HIS A 139 -3.10 8.24 0.04
N HIS A 140 -4.33 7.71 -0.06
CA HIS A 140 -5.19 7.50 1.10
C HIS A 140 -4.54 6.59 2.14
N MET A 141 -3.73 5.59 1.73
CA MET A 141 -2.96 4.81 2.70
C MET A 141 -1.98 5.71 3.43
N ILE A 142 -1.14 6.45 2.70
CA ILE A 142 -0.09 7.31 3.26
C ILE A 142 -0.67 8.32 4.26
N GLU A 143 -1.79 8.96 3.89
CA GLU A 143 -2.51 9.94 4.72
C GLU A 143 -2.97 9.36 6.07
N ASN A 144 -3.30 8.07 6.13
CA ASN A 144 -3.86 7.40 7.32
C ASN A 144 -2.88 6.44 8.00
N TYR A 145 -1.67 6.26 7.46
CA TYR A 145 -0.74 5.22 7.89
C TYR A 145 -0.01 5.53 9.20
N GLY A 146 0.12 6.82 9.55
CA GLY A 146 0.92 7.27 10.69
C GLY A 146 0.48 6.67 12.03
N ALA A 147 -0.84 6.69 12.31
CA ALA A 147 -1.40 6.15 13.55
C ALA A 147 -1.17 4.63 13.66
N VAL A 148 -1.29 3.90 12.55
CA VAL A 148 -1.05 2.45 12.51
C VAL A 148 0.40 2.11 12.81
N LEU A 149 1.35 2.85 12.22
CA LEU A 149 2.77 2.63 12.47
C LEU A 149 3.17 2.93 13.93
N ALA A 150 2.69 4.06 14.47
CA ALA A 150 2.94 4.44 15.85
C ALA A 150 2.33 3.42 16.83
N GLY A 151 1.08 3.02 16.58
CA GLY A 151 0.36 2.06 17.40
C GLY A 151 0.97 0.65 17.34
N LEU A 152 1.52 0.22 16.20
CA LEU A 152 2.24 -1.06 16.13
C LEU A 152 3.44 -1.08 17.07
N VAL A 153 4.26 -0.02 17.06
CA VAL A 153 5.51 0.03 17.85
C VAL A 153 5.22 0.07 19.36
N LEU A 154 4.24 0.87 19.77
CA LEU A 154 3.89 1.04 21.18
C LEU A 154 3.04 -0.12 21.69
N GLY A 155 1.99 -0.47 20.96
CA GLY A 155 1.03 -1.48 21.35
C GLY A 155 1.64 -2.87 21.41
N ALA A 156 2.63 -3.20 20.56
CA ALA A 156 3.24 -4.53 20.57
C ALA A 156 3.98 -4.86 21.87
N LYS A 157 4.35 -3.85 22.66
CA LYS A 157 4.97 -4.07 23.99
C LYS A 157 3.96 -4.49 25.06
N VAL A 158 2.66 -4.35 24.78
CA VAL A 158 1.58 -4.65 25.73
C VAL A 158 0.68 -5.78 25.21
N PHE A 159 0.35 -5.77 23.92
CA PHE A 159 -0.57 -6.71 23.28
C PHE A 159 0.02 -7.30 21.99
N PRO A 160 1.18 -7.98 22.05
CA PRO A 160 1.95 -8.36 20.84
C PRO A 160 1.15 -9.18 19.83
N TYR A 161 0.40 -10.19 20.29
CA TYR A 161 -0.42 -11.03 19.42
C TYR A 161 -1.58 -10.25 18.78
N ASP A 162 -2.32 -9.47 19.58
CA ASP A 162 -3.45 -8.68 19.09
C ASP A 162 -3.02 -7.64 18.06
N ILE A 163 -1.85 -7.03 18.24
CA ILE A 163 -1.26 -6.10 17.29
C ILE A 163 -0.95 -6.78 15.96
N PHE A 164 -0.46 -8.02 15.99
CA PHE A 164 -0.29 -8.82 14.77
C PHE A 164 -1.62 -9.06 14.05
N VAL A 165 -2.65 -9.51 14.78
CA VAL A 165 -3.99 -9.77 14.21
C VAL A 165 -4.60 -8.51 13.61
N ILE A 166 -4.55 -7.39 14.34
CA ILE A 166 -5.06 -6.09 13.87
C ILE A 166 -4.29 -5.61 12.64
N THR A 167 -2.96 -5.77 12.62
CA THR A 167 -2.14 -5.41 11.45
C THR A 167 -2.50 -6.26 10.23
N ALA A 168 -2.75 -7.55 10.41
CA ALA A 168 -3.21 -8.43 9.34
C ALA A 168 -4.60 -8.04 8.82
N ALA A 169 -5.55 -7.75 9.72
CA ALA A 169 -6.88 -7.28 9.35
C ALA A 169 -6.83 -5.94 8.59
N PHE A 170 -6.02 -4.99 9.07
CA PHE A 170 -5.74 -3.74 8.38
C PHE A 170 -5.18 -4.00 6.98
N GLY A 171 -4.21 -4.92 6.86
CA GLY A 171 -3.63 -5.32 5.58
C GLY A 171 -4.65 -5.89 4.59
N VAL A 172 -5.51 -6.80 5.02
CA VAL A 172 -6.60 -7.33 4.19
C VAL A 172 -7.53 -6.20 3.74
N GLY A 173 -7.98 -5.35 4.67
CA GLY A 173 -8.82 -4.20 4.35
C GLY A 173 -8.17 -3.28 3.32
N ARG A 174 -6.87 -2.99 3.46
CA ARG A 174 -6.12 -2.15 2.52
C ARG A 174 -5.92 -2.79 1.15
N VAL A 175 -5.71 -4.10 1.06
CA VAL A 175 -5.66 -4.82 -0.22
C VAL A 175 -7.01 -4.75 -0.93
N LEU A 176 -8.10 -5.05 -0.22
CA LEU A 176 -9.47 -4.98 -0.75
C LEU A 176 -9.83 -3.56 -1.19
N HIS A 177 -9.48 -2.56 -0.37
CA HIS A 177 -9.66 -1.16 -0.70
C HIS A 177 -8.92 -0.81 -1.98
N GLN A 178 -7.63 -1.15 -2.08
CA GLN A 178 -6.78 -0.85 -3.23
C GLN A 178 -7.30 -1.45 -4.54
N VAL A 179 -7.68 -2.72 -4.52
CA VAL A 179 -8.23 -3.41 -5.69
C VAL A 179 -9.61 -2.85 -6.04
N GLY A 180 -10.51 -2.78 -5.05
CA GLY A 180 -11.89 -2.32 -5.21
C GLY A 180 -11.99 -0.87 -5.68
N TYR A 181 -11.05 0.00 -5.29
CA TYR A 181 -11.01 1.39 -5.75
C TYR A 181 -10.89 1.46 -7.28
N THR A 182 -10.29 0.47 -7.94
CA THR A 182 -10.18 0.49 -9.40
C THR A 182 -11.46 0.10 -10.13
N TRP A 183 -12.41 -0.56 -9.47
CA TRP A 183 -13.65 -1.00 -10.11
C TRP A 183 -14.66 0.13 -10.35
N GLY A 184 -14.53 1.23 -9.61
CA GLY A 184 -15.42 2.39 -9.74
C GLY A 184 -15.88 2.88 -8.38
N PHE A 185 -16.95 3.66 -8.38
CA PHE A 185 -17.55 4.17 -7.15
C PHE A 185 -18.06 3.01 -6.27
N GLY A 186 -17.86 3.13 -4.95
CA GLY A 186 -18.35 2.15 -3.95
C GLY A 186 -17.56 0.84 -3.83
N GLY A 187 -16.85 0.38 -4.87
CA GLY A 187 -16.14 -0.91 -4.86
C GLY A 187 -15.06 -1.07 -3.78
N HIS A 188 -14.59 0.04 -3.20
CA HIS A 188 -13.58 0.08 -2.15
C HIS A 188 -14.15 0.10 -0.72
N ALA A 189 -15.47 0.30 -0.55
CA ALA A 189 -16.07 0.61 0.75
C ALA A 189 -15.84 -0.50 1.79
N VAL A 190 -15.99 -1.77 1.40
CA VAL A 190 -15.75 -2.91 2.31
C VAL A 190 -14.32 -2.90 2.84
N GLY A 191 -13.34 -2.71 1.96
CA GLY A 191 -11.93 -2.61 2.36
C GLY A 191 -11.64 -1.39 3.23
N PHE A 192 -12.30 -0.26 2.95
CA PHE A 192 -12.23 0.94 3.79
C PHE A 192 -12.69 0.64 5.21
N TYR A 193 -13.89 0.09 5.39
CA TYR A 193 -14.44 -0.19 6.72
C TYR A 193 -13.59 -1.18 7.52
N ILE A 194 -13.08 -2.24 6.88
CA ILE A 194 -12.19 -3.20 7.56
C ILE A 194 -10.91 -2.51 8.03
N ALA A 195 -10.27 -1.72 7.17
CA ALA A 195 -9.03 -1.01 7.52
C ALA A 195 -9.26 0.05 8.61
N THR A 196 -10.36 0.81 8.53
CA THR A 196 -10.74 1.79 9.55
C THR A 196 -11.05 1.14 10.89
N LEU A 197 -11.81 0.04 10.89
CA LEU A 197 -12.11 -0.69 12.13
C LEU A 197 -10.84 -1.24 12.78
N ALA A 198 -9.91 -1.79 11.99
CA ALA A 198 -8.63 -2.26 12.50
C ALA A 198 -7.79 -1.12 13.09
N ALA A 199 -7.73 0.04 12.42
CA ALA A 199 -7.04 1.21 12.94
C ALA A 199 -7.68 1.73 14.25
N ASN A 200 -9.00 1.79 14.32
CA ASN A 200 -9.71 2.22 15.53
C ASN A 200 -9.56 1.21 16.67
N ALA A 201 -9.51 -0.10 16.38
CA ALA A 201 -9.24 -1.13 17.39
C ALA A 201 -7.83 -0.96 17.97
N LEU A 202 -6.85 -0.65 17.13
CA LEU A 202 -5.50 -0.32 17.56
C LEU A 202 -5.48 0.89 18.50
N GLU A 203 -6.17 1.98 18.15
CA GLU A 203 -6.32 3.14 19.02
C GLU A 203 -7.01 2.78 20.34
N GLY A 204 -8.05 1.95 20.28
CA GLY A 204 -8.77 1.43 21.44
C GLY A 204 -7.85 0.67 22.41
N LEU A 205 -6.94 -0.17 21.92
CA LEU A 205 -5.95 -0.85 22.77
C LEU A 205 -5.05 0.16 23.52
N HIS A 206 -4.64 1.24 22.86
CA HIS A 206 -3.84 2.27 23.51
C HIS A 206 -4.65 3.06 24.53
N LEU A 207 -5.92 3.33 24.24
CA LEU A 207 -6.83 3.94 25.21
C LEU A 207 -6.99 3.06 26.46
N ILE A 208 -7.12 1.74 26.30
CA ILE A 208 -7.18 0.79 27.43
C ILE A 208 -5.93 0.90 28.30
N VAL A 209 -4.73 1.00 27.70
CA VAL A 209 -3.48 1.20 28.46
C VAL A 209 -3.55 2.48 29.29
N VAL A 210 -3.99 3.59 28.69
CA VAL A 210 -4.12 4.87 29.40
C VAL A 210 -5.13 4.76 30.56
N LEU A 211 -6.31 4.18 30.31
CA LEU A 211 -7.35 4.02 31.32
C LEU A 211 -6.89 3.08 32.46
N LYS A 212 -6.15 2.02 32.14
CA LYS A 212 -5.60 1.08 33.12
C LYS A 212 -4.59 1.75 34.04
N ILE A 213 -3.66 2.53 33.48
CA ILE A 213 -2.67 3.29 34.25
C ILE A 213 -3.34 4.36 35.12
N ALA A 214 -4.42 4.97 34.64
CA ALA A 214 -5.19 5.96 35.39
C ALA A 214 -6.15 5.36 36.45
N GLY A 215 -6.29 4.03 36.53
CA GLY A 215 -7.11 3.35 37.53
C GLY A 215 -8.61 3.27 37.22
N TYR A 216 -9.01 3.48 35.96
CA TYR A 216 -10.42 3.39 35.54
C TYR A 216 -10.87 1.97 35.16
N VAL A 217 -9.94 1.09 34.82
CA VAL A 217 -10.16 -0.32 34.45
C VAL A 217 -9.11 -1.24 35.08
#